data_AF-A0A660Z3V2-F1
#
_entry.id   AF-A0A660Z3V2-F1
#
_cell.length_a   1.000
_cell.length_b   1.000
_cell.length_c   1.000
_cell.angle_alpha   90.00
_cell.angle_beta   90.00
_cell.angle_gamma   90.00
#
_symmetry.space_group_name_H-M   'P 1'
#
loop_
_entity.id
_entity.type
_entity.pdbx_description
1 polymer ?
#
loop_
_entity_poly.entity_id
_entity_poly.type
_entity_poly.pdbx_seq_one_letter_code
_entity_poly.pdbx_strand_id
1 'polypeptide(L)'
;MDKNTTIAFVLIGAVLVVWLFLNAPEPTEQQGSEKDSIGLVQDTSITPDETTPTTIIPEKSLETADVEPGKTELENILTDTSDTGNTITIENDVAIIELSTRGGNIHKVFLKKFNNW
;
A
#
# COMPACT_ATOMS: atom_id res chain seq x y z
N MET A 1 -7.12 -47.17 26.66
CA MET A 1 -5.88 -46.53 26.20
C MET A 1 -4.77 -46.93 27.16
N ASP A 2 -3.70 -47.51 26.63
CA ASP A 2 -2.62 -48.05 27.45
C ASP A 2 -1.79 -46.92 28.08
N LYS A 3 -1.25 -47.18 29.27
CA LYS A 3 -0.45 -46.19 30.04
C LYS A 3 0.70 -45.63 29.21
N ASN A 4 1.34 -46.46 28.40
CA ASN A 4 2.47 -46.06 27.55
C ASN A 4 2.01 -45.10 26.43
N THR A 5 0.86 -45.37 25.84
CA THR A 5 0.25 -44.50 24.81
C THR A 5 -0.12 -43.15 25.42
N THR A 6 -0.68 -43.12 26.63
CA THR A 6 -0.97 -41.86 27.34
C THR A 6 0.30 -41.07 27.67
N ILE A 7 1.36 -41.71 28.16
CA ILE A 7 2.65 -41.04 28.43
C ILE A 7 3.22 -40.42 27.14
N ALA A 8 3.14 -41.12 26.01
CA ALA A 8 3.64 -40.62 24.73
C ALA A 8 2.92 -39.34 24.29
N PHE A 9 1.58 -39.32 24.37
CA PHE A 9 0.79 -38.12 24.04
C PHE A 9 1.08 -36.94 24.98
N VAL A 10 1.25 -37.20 26.28
CA VAL A 10 1.60 -36.15 27.25
C VAL A 10 2.99 -35.57 26.97
N LEU A 11 3.98 -36.42 26.65
CA LEU A 11 5.33 -35.98 26.29
C LEU A 11 5.34 -35.10 25.03
N ILE A 12 4.61 -35.53 23.99
CA ILE A 12 4.49 -34.75 22.74
C ILE A 12 3.81 -33.41 23.02
N GLY A 13 2.72 -33.41 23.79
CA GLY A 13 2.01 -32.19 24.18
C GLY A 13 2.92 -31.22 24.95
N ALA A 14 3.71 -31.73 25.90
CA ALA A 14 4.64 -30.91 26.68
C ALA A 14 5.72 -30.26 25.79
N VAL A 15 6.30 -31.00 24.84
CA VAL A 15 7.29 -30.47 23.90
C VAL A 15 6.68 -29.36 23.04
N LEU A 16 5.45 -29.53 22.54
CA LEU A 16 4.77 -28.53 21.73
C LEU A 16 4.47 -27.25 22.51
N VAL A 17 4.04 -27.35 23.77
CA VAL A 17 3.78 -26.19 24.62
C VAL A 17 5.06 -25.40 24.90
N VAL A 18 6.16 -26.10 25.23
CA VAL A 18 7.46 -25.45 25.45
C VAL A 18 7.97 -24.80 24.15
N TRP A 19 7.85 -25.50 23.02
CA TRP A 19 8.23 -24.96 21.73
C TRP A 19 7.40 -23.72 21.35
N LEU A 20 6.09 -23.74 21.57
CA LEU A 20 5.20 -22.61 21.33
C LEU A 20 5.60 -21.40 22.20
N PHE A 21 5.93 -21.63 23.47
CA PHE A 21 6.33 -20.56 24.38
C PHE A 21 7.66 -19.90 23.96
N LEU A 22 8.63 -20.69 23.49
CA LEU A 22 9.90 -20.17 22.99
C LEU A 22 9.78 -19.41 21.66
N ASN A 23 8.78 -19.75 20.85
CA ASN A 23 8.54 -19.12 19.54
C ASN A 23 7.36 -18.13 19.57
N ALA A 24 6.83 -17.81 20.75
CA ALA A 24 5.74 -16.86 20.88
C ALA A 24 6.27 -15.46 20.56
N PRO A 25 5.64 -14.71 19.62
CA PRO A 25 6.04 -13.34 19.34
C PRO A 25 5.79 -12.46 20.57
N GLU A 26 6.66 -11.48 20.79
CA GLU A 26 6.46 -10.50 21.86
C GLU A 26 5.18 -9.70 21.61
N PRO A 27 4.36 -9.44 22.65
CA PRO A 27 3.19 -8.57 22.52
C PRO A 27 3.65 -7.18 22.10
N THR A 28 3.16 -6.67 20.96
CA THR A 28 3.42 -5.29 20.57
C THR A 28 2.70 -4.35 21.55
N GLU A 29 3.49 -3.59 22.30
CA GLU A 29 2.96 -2.47 23.07
C GLU A 29 2.34 -1.47 22.08
N GLN A 30 1.03 -1.23 22.21
CA GLN A 30 0.36 -0.16 21.48
C GLN A 30 0.92 1.17 22.03
N GLN A 31 1.98 1.66 21.40
CA GLN A 31 2.46 3.03 21.62
C GLN A 31 1.29 3.97 21.28
N GLY A 32 0.90 4.76 22.27
CA GLY A 32 -0.23 5.68 22.19
C GLY A 32 -0.11 6.56 20.95
N SER A 33 -1.26 6.75 20.29
CA SER A 33 -1.43 7.61 19.12
C SER A 33 -0.72 8.95 19.30
N GLU A 34 0.46 9.07 18.68
CA GLU A 34 1.13 10.34 18.51
C GLU A 34 0.32 11.11 17.47
N LYS A 35 -0.31 12.19 17.93
CA LYS A 35 -1.13 13.05 17.09
C LYS A 35 -0.21 13.79 16.14
N ASP A 36 -0.30 13.49 14.85
CA ASP A 36 0.37 14.25 13.80
C ASP A 36 -0.01 15.73 13.91
N SER A 37 0.93 16.56 14.37
CA SER A 37 0.84 18.01 14.28
C SER A 37 1.03 18.38 12.82
N ILE A 38 -0.07 18.55 12.09
CA ILE A 38 -0.09 19.25 10.80
C ILE A 38 0.53 20.62 11.01
N GLY A 39 1.75 20.81 10.51
CA GLY A 39 2.41 22.11 10.46
C GLY A 39 1.56 23.07 9.64
N LEU A 40 1.01 24.08 10.31
CA LEU A 40 0.44 25.26 9.68
C LEU A 40 1.56 25.95 8.88
N VAL A 41 1.58 25.75 7.56
CA VAL A 41 2.29 26.66 6.66
C VAL A 41 1.35 27.84 6.44
N GLN A 42 1.45 28.80 7.36
CA GLN A 42 0.73 30.06 7.32
C GLN A 42 1.36 30.96 6.27
N ASP A 43 0.56 31.29 5.26
CA ASP A 43 0.57 32.46 4.38
C ASP A 43 1.83 33.32 4.33
N THR A 44 2.41 33.43 3.13
CA THR A 44 3.02 34.69 2.71
C THR A 44 2.43 35.09 1.36
N SER A 45 1.55 36.08 1.48
CA SER A 45 1.03 36.97 0.45
C SER A 45 2.12 37.41 -0.54
N ILE A 46 1.84 37.25 -1.84
CA ILE A 46 2.35 38.13 -2.89
C ILE A 46 1.21 38.42 -3.86
N THR A 47 0.83 39.70 -3.85
CA THR A 47 -0.20 40.38 -4.64
C THR A 47 0.05 40.26 -6.15
N PRO A 48 -1.00 40.36 -7.00
CA PRO A 48 -0.96 40.06 -8.42
C PRO A 48 -0.39 41.23 -9.23
N ASP A 49 0.50 40.95 -10.18
CA ASP A 49 0.80 41.84 -11.29
C ASP A 49 0.47 41.16 -12.63
N GLU A 50 -0.52 41.75 -13.28
CA GLU A 50 -0.98 41.47 -14.62
C GLU A 50 -0.03 42.14 -15.62
N THR A 51 0.74 41.38 -16.41
CA THR A 51 1.17 41.81 -17.77
C THR A 51 1.61 40.59 -18.59
N THR A 52 0.77 40.15 -19.52
CA THR A 52 1.13 39.27 -20.65
C THR A 52 2.13 39.97 -21.61
N PRO A 53 3.03 39.22 -22.27
CA PRO A 53 2.65 38.70 -23.59
C PRO A 53 3.06 37.26 -23.83
N THR A 54 2.11 36.52 -24.40
CA THR A 54 2.23 35.32 -25.22
C THR A 54 3.62 35.14 -25.84
N THR A 55 4.40 34.20 -25.31
CA THR A 55 5.42 33.50 -26.09
C THR A 55 4.78 32.23 -26.61
N ILE A 56 4.56 32.22 -27.91
CA ILE A 56 4.13 31.06 -28.68
C ILE A 56 5.29 30.06 -28.60
N ILE A 57 5.17 29.06 -27.73
CA ILE A 57 6.04 27.89 -27.79
C ILE A 57 5.57 27.10 -29.01
N PRO A 58 6.42 26.84 -30.02
CA PRO A 58 6.03 25.96 -31.10
C PRO A 58 5.67 24.60 -30.48
N GLU A 59 4.45 24.12 -30.75
CA GLU A 59 4.06 22.73 -30.50
C GLU A 59 5.11 21.84 -31.17
N LYS A 60 6.06 21.36 -30.36
CA LYS A 60 6.83 20.19 -30.71
C LYS A 60 5.84 19.05 -30.65
N SER A 61 5.22 18.80 -31.80
CA SER A 61 4.52 17.56 -32.12
C SER A 61 5.39 16.43 -31.60
N LEU A 62 4.98 15.84 -30.49
CA LEU A 62 5.49 14.56 -30.06
C LEU A 62 4.95 13.61 -31.12
N GLU A 63 5.75 13.34 -32.14
CA GLU A 63 5.56 12.12 -32.93
C GLU A 63 5.47 10.98 -31.93
N THR A 64 4.26 10.45 -31.78
CA THR A 64 4.01 9.16 -31.17
C THR A 64 4.77 8.17 -32.04
N ALA A 65 6.03 7.93 -31.69
CA ALA A 65 6.69 6.72 -32.12
C ALA A 65 5.81 5.60 -31.58
N ASP A 66 5.14 4.88 -32.47
CA ASP A 66 4.57 3.58 -32.20
C ASP A 66 5.71 2.68 -31.72
N VAL A 67 6.02 2.76 -30.43
CA VAL A 67 6.87 1.81 -29.75
C VAL A 67 5.99 0.59 -29.55
N GLU A 68 6.08 -0.31 -30.51
CA GLU A 68 5.53 -1.66 -30.43
C GLU A 68 5.98 -2.29 -29.11
N PRO A 69 5.07 -2.58 -28.16
CA PRO A 69 5.45 -3.06 -26.84
C PRO A 69 6.13 -4.42 -26.96
N GLY A 70 7.34 -4.57 -26.42
CA GLY A 70 7.99 -5.87 -26.25
C GLY A 70 9.32 -6.10 -26.98
N LYS A 71 10.10 -5.06 -27.29
CA LYS A 71 11.43 -5.23 -27.93
C LYS A 71 12.62 -5.18 -26.98
N THR A 72 12.41 -4.94 -25.69
CA THR A 72 13.49 -4.97 -24.70
C THR A 72 13.17 -5.90 -23.54
N GLU A 73 14.15 -6.70 -23.11
CA GLU A 73 13.99 -7.61 -21.95
C GLU A 73 13.58 -6.86 -20.67
N LEU A 74 13.97 -5.59 -20.57
CA LEU A 74 13.60 -4.70 -19.47
C LEU A 74 12.10 -4.34 -19.49
N GLU A 75 11.51 -4.13 -20.67
CA GLU A 75 10.05 -3.92 -20.80
C GLU A 75 9.25 -5.15 -20.40
N ASN A 76 9.72 -6.35 -20.74
CA ASN A 76 9.06 -7.59 -20.32
C ASN A 76 9.09 -7.78 -18.80
N ILE A 77 10.15 -7.34 -18.11
CA ILE A 77 10.20 -7.38 -16.64
C ILE A 77 9.22 -6.36 -16.02
N LEU A 78 9.09 -5.18 -16.63
CA LEU A 78 8.17 -4.13 -16.17
C LEU A 78 6.69 -4.44 -16.47
N THR A 79 6.43 -5.30 -17.45
CA THR A 79 5.08 -5.68 -17.92
C THR A 79 4.70 -7.11 -17.55
N ASP A 80 5.53 -7.81 -16.77
CA ASP A 80 5.20 -9.13 -16.24
C ASP A 80 3.98 -9.00 -15.31
N THR A 81 2.82 -9.30 -15.88
CA THR A 81 1.52 -9.21 -15.22
C THR A 81 1.10 -10.54 -14.60
N SER A 82 1.98 -11.56 -14.63
CA SER A 82 1.68 -12.95 -14.23
C SER A 82 1.17 -13.07 -12.80
N ASP A 83 1.75 -12.35 -11.84
CA ASP A 83 1.20 -12.23 -10.49
C ASP A 83 0.23 -11.07 -10.44
N THR A 84 -1.08 -11.31 -10.47
CA THR A 84 -2.08 -10.21 -10.46
C THR A 84 -2.09 -9.41 -9.14
N GLY A 85 -1.42 -9.90 -8.09
CA GLY A 85 -1.49 -9.33 -6.75
C GLY A 85 -2.89 -9.49 -6.13
N ASN A 86 -2.98 -9.33 -4.82
CA ASN A 86 -4.26 -9.30 -4.12
C ASN A 86 -4.74 -7.86 -3.96
N THR A 87 -6.05 -7.67 -3.83
CA THR A 87 -6.61 -6.37 -3.44
C THR A 87 -6.83 -6.36 -1.93
N ILE A 88 -6.29 -5.35 -1.26
CA ILE A 88 -6.52 -5.09 0.16
C ILE A 88 -7.37 -3.82 0.33
N THR A 89 -8.21 -3.81 1.36
CA THR A 89 -9.05 -2.66 1.69
C THR A 89 -8.53 -2.00 2.96
N ILE A 90 -8.24 -0.71 2.87
CA ILE A 90 -7.87 0.13 4.01
C ILE A 90 -9.02 1.07 4.30
N GLU A 91 -9.49 1.07 5.55
CA GLU A 91 -10.63 1.86 5.99
C GLU A 91 -10.25 2.75 7.18
N ASN A 92 -10.69 4.00 7.14
CA ASN A 92 -10.63 4.92 8.27
C ASN A 92 -11.98 5.65 8.44
N ASP A 93 -12.04 6.62 9.36
CA ASP A 93 -13.27 7.35 9.68
C ASP A 93 -13.88 8.12 8.50
N VAL A 94 -13.08 8.44 7.47
CA VAL A 94 -13.50 9.33 6.36
C VAL A 94 -13.49 8.66 4.99
N ALA A 95 -12.76 7.56 4.80
CA ALA A 95 -12.50 6.96 3.50
C ALA A 95 -12.34 5.44 3.57
N ILE A 96 -12.61 4.81 2.43
CA ILE A 96 -12.34 3.40 2.14
C ILE A 96 -11.53 3.37 0.85
N ILE A 97 -10.37 2.71 0.86
CA ILE A 97 -9.45 2.65 -0.27
C ILE A 97 -9.14 1.19 -0.57
N GLU A 98 -9.30 0.79 -1.82
CA GLU A 98 -8.89 -0.53 -2.33
C GLU A 98 -7.55 -0.40 -3.07
N LEU A 99 -6.55 -1.16 -2.63
CA LEU A 99 -5.17 -1.10 -3.10
C LEU A 99 -4.69 -2.48 -3.56
N SER A 100 -3.89 -2.52 -4.63
CA SER A 100 -3.18 -3.73 -5.02
C SER A 100 -1.95 -3.96 -4.16
N THR A 101 -1.74 -5.20 -3.69
CA THR A 101 -0.48 -5.61 -3.07
C THR A 101 0.68 -5.62 -4.06
N ARG A 102 0.41 -5.54 -5.37
CA ARG A 102 1.41 -5.39 -6.42
C ARG A 102 1.54 -3.90 -6.78
N GLY A 103 2.55 -3.26 -6.19
CA GLY A 103 2.92 -1.88 -6.51
C GLY A 103 1.98 -0.81 -5.96
N GLY A 104 1.00 -1.15 -5.10
CA GLY A 104 0.17 -0.16 -4.40
C GLY A 104 -0.82 0.59 -5.29
N ASN A 105 -1.17 0.03 -6.46
CA ASN A 105 -2.11 0.67 -7.36
C ASN A 105 -3.50 0.83 -6.72
N ILE A 106 -4.11 1.99 -6.89
CA ILE A 106 -5.43 2.31 -6.34
C ILE A 106 -6.51 1.82 -7.30
N HIS A 107 -7.37 0.93 -6.83
CA HIS A 107 -8.51 0.43 -7.60
C HIS A 107 -9.76 1.30 -7.40
N LYS A 108 -10.06 1.62 -6.14
CA LYS A 108 -11.25 2.40 -5.77
C LYS A 108 -10.99 3.24 -4.55
N VAL A 109 -11.56 4.44 -4.54
CA VAL A 109 -11.60 5.34 -3.39
C VAL A 109 -13.06 5.72 -3.14
N PHE A 110 -13.54 5.47 -1.92
CA PHE A 110 -14.85 5.89 -1.47
C PHE A 110 -14.69 6.85 -0.29
N LEU A 111 -15.34 8.02 -0.36
CA LEU A 111 -15.31 9.01 0.72
C LEU A 111 -16.64 8.96 1.45
N LYS A 112 -16.63 8.54 2.72
CA LYS A 112 -17.84 8.24 3.49
C LYS A 112 -18.80 9.43 3.64
N LYS A 113 -18.27 10.66 3.54
CA LYS A 113 -19.05 11.90 3.70
C LYS A 113 -19.61 12.44 2.38
N PHE A 114 -19.28 11.82 1.25
CA PHE A 114 -19.68 12.29 -0.07
C PHE A 114 -20.38 11.17 -0.83
N ASN A 115 -21.42 11.53 -1.58
CA ASN A 115 -22.16 10.57 -2.37
C ASN A 115 -21.43 10.33 -3.70
N ASN A 116 -20.30 9.63 -3.63
CA ASN A 116 -19.50 9.27 -4.79
C ASN A 116 -19.96 7.89 -5.27
N TRP A 117 -20.85 7.89 -6.27
CA TRP A 117 -21.39 6.70 -6.91
C TRP A 117 -21.01 6.70 -8.39
#